data_AF-A0A957MCU2-F1
#
_entry.id   AF-A0A957MCU2-F1
#
_cell.length_a   1.000
_cell.length_b   1.000
_cell.length_c   1.000
_cell.angle_alpha   90.00
_cell.angle_beta   90.00
_cell.angle_gamma   90.00
#
_symmetry.space_group_name_H-M   'P 1'
#
loop_
_entity.id
_entity.type
_entity.pdbx_description
1 polymer ?
#
loop_
_entity_poly.entity_id
_entity_poly.type
_entity_poly.pdbx_seq_one_letter_code
_entity_poly.pdbx_strand_id
1 'polypeptide(L)'
;PACANSALLFDAGDDVWQATFALPAGSYEYKAALNGTWDENYGANAVPGGPNIPLNLSANDSVKFFYDHKSNWVTSNRNSVIATVPGSFQSEIGCAGDWQPDCLRSWLQDVDGDGTYTFSTDQIPAGSYEAKVALNESWDVNFGQGGVQGGANIPFTVPAGGTVEFSFDSATN
;
A
#
# COMPACT_ATOMS: atom_id res chain seq x y z
N PRO A 1 23.52 4.66 1.54
CA PRO A 1 22.46 3.72 1.96
C PRO A 1 22.85 2.64 3.00
N ALA A 2 24.12 2.53 3.42
CA ALA A 2 24.55 1.51 4.39
C ALA A 2 24.19 1.79 5.88
N CYS A 3 23.44 2.86 6.17
CA CYS A 3 23.02 3.16 7.53
C CYS A 3 21.88 2.22 7.96
N ALA A 4 22.14 1.31 8.88
CA ALA A 4 21.14 0.36 9.37
C ALA A 4 19.95 1.05 10.07
N ASN A 5 20.15 2.26 10.62
CA ASN A 5 19.09 2.99 11.34
C ASN A 5 17.96 3.46 10.42
N SER A 6 18.16 3.51 9.11
CA SER A 6 17.13 3.88 8.13
C SER A 6 16.66 2.68 7.29
N ALA A 7 17.01 1.45 7.70
CA ALA A 7 16.57 0.25 7.00
C ALA A 7 15.06 0.03 7.21
N LEU A 8 14.35 -0.27 6.14
CA LEU A 8 12.99 -0.82 6.23
C LEU A 8 13.09 -2.31 6.61
N LEU A 9 12.18 -2.76 7.47
CA LEU A 9 12.11 -4.16 7.89
C LEU A 9 11.04 -4.87 7.08
N PHE A 10 11.37 -6.06 6.58
CA PHE A 10 10.41 -6.91 5.89
C PHE A 10 9.39 -7.45 6.90
N ASP A 11 8.11 -7.26 6.60
CA ASP A 11 7.02 -7.89 7.33
C ASP A 11 6.51 -9.09 6.52
N ALA A 12 6.73 -10.30 7.06
CA ALA A 12 6.29 -11.53 6.40
C ALA A 12 4.75 -11.71 6.40
N GLY A 13 4.05 -11.02 7.31
CA GLY A 13 2.60 -11.04 7.40
C GLY A 13 1.92 -10.39 6.21
N ASP A 14 2.54 -9.33 5.67
CA ASP A 14 1.97 -8.57 4.56
C ASP A 14 2.84 -8.47 3.29
N ASP A 15 4.07 -8.99 3.34
CA ASP A 15 5.04 -9.03 2.23
C ASP A 15 5.57 -7.65 1.80
N VAL A 16 5.56 -6.67 2.72
CA VAL A 16 6.02 -5.29 2.49
C VAL A 16 7.17 -4.93 3.43
N TRP A 17 8.12 -4.13 2.94
CA TRP A 17 9.18 -3.54 3.75
C TRP A 17 8.70 -2.23 4.34
N GLN A 18 8.79 -2.07 5.66
CA GLN A 18 8.25 -0.91 6.34
C GLN A 18 9.10 -0.46 7.54
N ALA A 19 9.04 0.83 7.83
CA ALA A 19 9.56 1.41 9.07
C ALA A 19 8.96 2.79 9.33
N THR A 20 8.91 3.18 10.60
CA THR A 20 8.41 4.48 11.05
C THR A 20 9.53 5.29 11.68
N PHE A 21 9.66 6.55 11.27
CA PHE A 21 10.67 7.48 11.78
C PHE A 21 10.02 8.77 12.29
N ALA A 22 10.47 9.25 13.45
CA ALA A 22 10.16 10.60 13.90
C ALA A 22 11.05 11.60 13.15
N LEU A 23 10.46 12.44 12.31
CA LEU A 23 11.16 13.41 11.48
C LEU A 23 10.78 14.84 11.89
N PRO A 24 11.75 15.76 12.05
CA PRO A 24 11.45 17.17 12.23
C PRO A 24 10.74 17.79 11.03
N ALA A 25 10.05 18.92 11.24
CA ALA A 25 9.57 19.75 10.14
C ALA A 25 10.71 20.10 9.18
N GLY A 26 10.44 20.06 7.87
CA GLY A 26 11.47 20.28 6.86
C GLY A 26 11.11 19.74 5.48
N SER A 27 12.01 19.97 4.54
CA SER A 27 11.96 19.41 3.19
C SER A 27 13.03 18.36 3.03
N TYR A 28 12.61 17.17 2.64
CA TYR A 28 13.42 15.99 2.45
C TYR A 28 13.19 15.41 1.07
N GLU A 29 14.03 14.47 0.70
CA GLU A 29 13.83 13.61 -0.46
C GLU A 29 14.34 12.21 -0.14
N TYR A 30 13.73 11.18 -0.72
CA TYR A 30 14.10 9.79 -0.44
C TYR A 30 13.94 8.88 -1.65
N LYS A 31 14.56 7.70 -1.52
CA LYS A 31 14.52 6.55 -2.45
C LYS A 31 14.65 5.27 -1.64
N ALA A 32 14.17 4.15 -2.17
CA ALA A 32 14.49 2.82 -1.65
C ALA A 32 15.83 2.36 -2.25
N ALA A 33 16.81 2.04 -1.42
CA ALA A 33 18.12 1.54 -1.85
C ALA A 33 18.31 0.12 -1.33
N LEU A 34 18.64 -0.83 -2.19
CA LEU A 34 18.66 -2.24 -1.84
C LEU A 34 20.05 -2.71 -1.43
N ASN A 35 20.07 -3.69 -0.52
CA ASN A 35 21.29 -4.38 -0.06
C ASN A 35 22.37 -3.45 0.51
N GLY A 36 21.98 -2.28 1.04
CA GLY A 36 22.90 -1.31 1.61
C GLY A 36 23.78 -0.58 0.58
N THR A 37 23.49 -0.73 -0.72
CA THR A 37 24.20 -0.09 -1.83
C THR A 37 23.27 0.81 -2.64
N TRP A 38 23.82 1.58 -3.59
CA TRP A 38 23.02 2.32 -4.58
C TRP A 38 22.96 1.61 -5.92
N ASP A 39 23.51 0.39 -6.04
CA ASP A 39 23.57 -0.33 -7.32
C ASP A 39 22.16 -0.66 -7.82
N GLU A 40 21.27 -1.04 -6.90
CA GLU A 40 19.85 -1.19 -7.14
C GLU A 40 19.07 -0.27 -6.20
N ASN A 41 18.22 0.58 -6.79
CA ASN A 41 17.43 1.54 -6.04
C ASN A 41 16.22 2.00 -6.86
N TYR A 42 15.16 2.42 -6.18
CA TYR A 42 13.91 2.85 -6.78
C TYR A 42 13.49 4.20 -6.19
N GLY A 43 13.03 5.08 -7.08
CA GLY A 43 12.57 6.43 -6.73
C GLY A 43 11.14 6.67 -7.19
N ALA A 44 10.85 7.89 -7.64
CA ALA A 44 9.55 8.25 -8.16
C ALA A 44 9.06 7.27 -9.25
N ASN A 45 7.78 6.92 -9.17
CA ASN A 45 7.07 6.04 -10.11
C ASN A 45 7.68 4.63 -10.24
N ALA A 46 8.30 4.12 -9.17
CA ALA A 46 8.94 2.80 -9.12
C ALA A 46 10.06 2.60 -10.18
N VAL A 47 10.61 3.69 -10.73
CA VAL A 47 11.61 3.60 -11.80
C VAL A 47 12.97 3.17 -11.21
N PRO A 48 13.62 2.12 -11.75
CA PRO A 48 14.98 1.74 -11.36
C PRO A 48 15.96 2.90 -11.59
N GLY A 49 16.70 3.28 -10.55
CA GLY A 49 17.57 4.45 -10.61
C GLY A 49 16.83 5.79 -10.74
N GLY A 50 15.50 5.81 -10.59
CA GLY A 50 14.63 6.94 -10.89
C GLY A 50 14.84 8.19 -10.02
N PRO A 51 14.09 9.28 -10.27
CA PRO A 51 14.21 10.52 -9.50
C PRO A 51 13.94 10.33 -8.00
N ASN A 52 14.49 11.20 -7.14
CA ASN A 52 14.13 11.21 -5.72
C ASN A 52 12.65 11.58 -5.52
N ILE A 53 12.04 11.08 -4.45
CA ILE A 53 10.67 11.43 -4.06
C ILE A 53 10.72 12.55 -3.02
N PRO A 54 10.12 13.72 -3.26
CA PRO A 54 10.09 14.81 -2.28
C PRO A 54 9.15 14.49 -1.11
N LEU A 55 9.54 14.87 0.10
CA LEU A 55 8.74 14.79 1.32
C LEU A 55 8.82 16.11 2.08
N ASN A 56 7.70 16.80 2.21
CA ASN A 56 7.61 18.06 2.94
C ASN A 56 6.78 17.89 4.20
N LEU A 57 7.36 18.25 5.34
CA LEU A 57 6.71 18.20 6.65
C LEU A 57 6.58 19.62 7.21
N SER A 58 5.36 20.07 7.45
CA SER A 58 5.06 21.40 8.01
C SER A 58 5.30 21.47 9.53
N ALA A 59 5.33 20.31 10.19
CA ALA A 59 5.60 20.13 11.61
C ALA A 59 6.41 18.84 11.82
N ASN A 60 6.95 18.65 13.03
CA ASN A 60 7.53 17.37 13.41
C ASN A 60 6.44 16.29 13.33
N ASP A 61 6.74 15.15 12.71
CA ASP A 61 5.76 14.10 12.48
C ASP A 61 6.38 12.70 12.56
N SER A 62 5.52 11.70 12.75
CA SER A 62 5.87 10.29 12.68
C SER A 62 5.53 9.77 11.28
N VAL A 63 6.56 9.57 10.45
CA VAL A 63 6.40 9.18 9.05
C VAL A 63 6.68 7.69 8.88
N LYS A 64 5.71 6.98 8.34
CA LYS A 64 5.85 5.56 7.99
C LYS A 64 6.17 5.45 6.50
N PHE A 65 7.24 4.72 6.18
CA PHE A 65 7.69 4.45 4.81
C PHE A 65 7.40 3.00 4.47
N PHE A 66 7.09 2.77 3.19
CA PHE A 66 6.71 1.48 2.64
C PHE A 66 7.50 1.25 1.35
N TYR A 67 7.96 0.03 1.14
CA TYR A 67 8.51 -0.44 -0.12
C TYR A 67 7.93 -1.82 -0.43
N ASP A 68 7.24 -1.94 -1.55
CA ASP A 68 6.82 -3.22 -2.11
C ASP A 68 7.81 -3.65 -3.19
N HIS A 69 8.46 -4.80 -2.99
CA HIS A 69 9.42 -5.32 -3.95
C HIS A 69 8.76 -5.84 -5.24
N LYS A 70 7.48 -6.21 -5.21
CA LYS A 70 6.76 -6.73 -6.39
C LYS A 70 6.55 -5.65 -7.44
N SER A 71 6.09 -4.47 -6.99
CA SER A 71 5.89 -3.30 -7.86
C SER A 71 7.11 -2.39 -7.95
N ASN A 72 8.07 -2.56 -7.03
CA ASN A 72 9.17 -1.63 -6.76
C ASN A 72 8.72 -0.23 -6.30
N TRP A 73 7.47 -0.09 -5.89
CA TRP A 73 6.94 1.18 -5.42
C TRP A 73 7.42 1.46 -4.00
N VAL A 74 7.87 2.68 -3.79
CA VAL A 74 8.25 3.21 -2.47
C VAL A 74 7.45 4.48 -2.23
N THR A 75 6.85 4.59 -1.05
CA THR A 75 6.10 5.78 -0.65
C THR A 75 6.14 5.96 0.87
N SER A 76 5.48 7.01 1.35
CA SER A 76 5.23 7.25 2.77
C SER A 76 3.75 7.56 3.01
N ASN A 77 3.30 7.39 4.25
CA ASN A 77 1.96 7.79 4.68
C ASN A 77 1.73 9.33 4.69
N ARG A 78 2.70 10.12 4.21
CA ARG A 78 2.57 11.56 3.97
C ARG A 78 2.52 11.91 2.48
N ASN A 79 3.03 11.03 1.62
CA ASN A 79 3.04 11.22 0.17
C ASN A 79 1.82 10.61 -0.51
N SER A 80 1.30 9.50 0.02
CA SER A 80 0.19 8.76 -0.55
C SER A 80 -0.80 8.38 0.53
N VAL A 81 -2.05 8.17 0.12
CA VAL A 81 -3.02 7.44 0.93
C VAL A 81 -2.59 5.97 0.96
N ILE A 82 -2.57 5.35 2.14
CA ILE A 82 -2.31 3.92 2.26
C ILE A 82 -3.65 3.20 2.22
N ALA A 83 -4.11 2.81 1.03
CA ALA A 83 -5.42 2.18 0.82
C ALA A 83 -5.30 0.66 0.70
N THR A 84 -5.98 -0.10 1.53
CA THR A 84 -6.05 -1.57 1.42
C THR A 84 -7.44 -2.03 1.03
N VAL A 85 -7.58 -3.27 0.58
CA VAL A 85 -8.87 -3.92 0.35
C VAL A 85 -9.09 -5.06 1.35
N PRO A 86 -9.66 -4.79 2.53
CA PRO A 86 -10.00 -5.86 3.44
C PRO A 86 -11.28 -6.55 3.01
N GLY A 87 -11.31 -7.86 3.19
CA GLY A 87 -12.46 -8.66 2.76
C GLY A 87 -12.38 -10.09 3.26
N SER A 88 -13.39 -10.88 2.91
CA SER A 88 -13.51 -12.30 3.25
C SER A 88 -12.63 -13.23 2.41
N PHE A 89 -11.59 -12.68 1.78
CA PHE A 89 -10.66 -13.37 0.86
C PHE A 89 -9.19 -13.18 1.26
N GLN A 90 -8.93 -12.39 2.31
CA GLN A 90 -7.58 -11.94 2.61
C GLN A 90 -6.70 -13.10 3.10
N SER A 91 -7.30 -14.07 3.80
CA SER A 91 -6.58 -15.27 4.24
C SER A 91 -6.06 -16.10 3.06
N GLU A 92 -6.79 -16.09 1.95
CA GLU A 92 -6.53 -16.83 0.72
C GLU A 92 -5.36 -16.24 -0.06
N ILE A 93 -5.13 -14.94 0.06
CA ILE A 93 -3.96 -14.26 -0.52
C ILE A 93 -2.77 -14.17 0.46
N GLY A 94 -2.90 -14.79 1.65
CA GLY A 94 -1.82 -15.00 2.60
C GLY A 94 -1.80 -14.05 3.81
N CYS A 95 -2.84 -13.22 4.01
CA CYS A 95 -2.97 -12.47 5.27
C CYS A 95 -3.21 -13.45 6.44
N ALA A 96 -2.94 -13.00 7.67
CA ALA A 96 -3.18 -13.81 8.86
C ALA A 96 -4.66 -14.15 9.10
N GLY A 97 -5.57 -13.41 8.47
CA GLY A 97 -7.01 -13.64 8.49
C GLY A 97 -7.74 -12.69 7.55
N ASP A 98 -9.06 -12.74 7.61
CA ASP A 98 -9.95 -11.88 6.84
C ASP A 98 -10.21 -10.54 7.54
N TRP A 99 -10.65 -9.55 6.76
CA TRP A 99 -11.06 -8.23 7.27
C TRP A 99 -9.96 -7.48 8.05
N GLN A 100 -8.71 -7.60 7.59
CA GLN A 100 -7.52 -6.98 8.16
C GLN A 100 -7.12 -5.72 7.36
N PRO A 101 -7.43 -4.50 7.83
CA PRO A 101 -7.07 -3.25 7.14
C PRO A 101 -5.58 -2.97 7.10
N ASP A 102 -4.83 -3.54 8.03
CA ASP A 102 -3.37 -3.45 8.15
C ASP A 102 -2.62 -4.46 7.28
N CYS A 103 -3.29 -5.45 6.67
CA CYS A 103 -2.63 -6.38 5.77
C CYS A 103 -2.42 -5.76 4.38
N LEU A 104 -1.18 -5.37 4.07
CA LEU A 104 -0.77 -4.78 2.79
C LEU A 104 -0.70 -5.77 1.61
N ARG A 105 -1.08 -7.05 1.77
CA ARG A 105 -1.17 -7.99 0.63
C ARG A 105 -2.23 -7.59 -0.38
N SER A 106 -3.24 -6.82 0.05
CA SER A 106 -4.23 -6.18 -0.81
C SER A 106 -4.06 -4.66 -0.85
N TRP A 107 -2.82 -4.18 -0.75
CA TRP A 107 -2.49 -2.76 -0.87
C TRP A 107 -2.77 -2.27 -2.29
N LEU A 108 -3.69 -1.32 -2.41
CA LEU A 108 -3.96 -0.58 -3.63
C LEU A 108 -2.85 0.47 -3.82
N GLN A 109 -2.19 0.43 -4.97
CA GLN A 109 -1.02 1.27 -5.26
C GLN A 109 -1.34 2.24 -6.40
N ASP A 110 -0.81 3.46 -6.28
CA ASP A 110 -0.90 4.54 -7.27
C ASP A 110 0.52 4.86 -7.75
N VAL A 111 1.05 3.97 -8.60
CA VAL A 111 2.46 4.04 -9.03
C VAL A 111 2.69 5.17 -10.02
N ASP A 112 1.70 5.53 -10.83
CA ASP A 112 1.79 6.61 -11.82
C ASP A 112 1.35 7.97 -11.30
N GLY A 113 0.71 8.02 -10.12
CA GLY A 113 0.36 9.25 -9.42
C GLY A 113 -0.87 9.93 -9.99
N ASP A 114 -1.79 9.16 -10.59
CA ASP A 114 -3.01 9.68 -11.20
C ASP A 114 -4.18 9.82 -10.21
N GLY A 115 -4.02 9.31 -8.99
CA GLY A 115 -5.03 9.32 -7.93
C GLY A 115 -5.93 8.08 -7.88
N THR A 116 -5.74 7.14 -8.80
CA THR A 116 -6.42 5.84 -8.87
C THR A 116 -5.51 4.74 -8.36
N TYR A 117 -5.84 4.20 -7.20
CA TYR A 117 -5.08 3.16 -6.55
C TYR A 117 -5.60 1.79 -7.01
N THR A 118 -4.73 0.88 -7.42
CA THR A 118 -5.12 -0.44 -7.95
C THR A 118 -4.39 -1.60 -7.29
N PHE A 119 -5.08 -2.74 -7.23
CA PHE A 119 -4.53 -4.02 -6.76
C PHE A 119 -5.17 -5.14 -7.60
N SER A 120 -4.34 -6.03 -8.13
CA SER A 120 -4.80 -7.15 -8.96
C SER A 120 -4.19 -8.46 -8.49
N THR A 121 -4.99 -9.52 -8.43
CA THR A 121 -4.54 -10.85 -8.00
C THR A 121 -5.36 -11.96 -8.62
N ASP A 122 -4.69 -13.07 -8.94
CA ASP A 122 -5.28 -14.34 -9.40
C ASP A 122 -5.30 -15.41 -8.28
N GLN A 123 -4.88 -15.04 -7.07
CA GLN A 123 -4.75 -15.97 -5.94
C GLN A 123 -6.08 -16.23 -5.22
N ILE A 124 -7.12 -15.42 -5.47
CA ILE A 124 -8.44 -15.62 -4.85
C ILE A 124 -9.13 -16.83 -5.52
N PRO A 125 -9.48 -17.89 -4.77
CA PRO A 125 -10.18 -19.04 -5.33
C PRO A 125 -11.56 -18.68 -5.90
N ALA A 126 -12.13 -19.59 -6.69
CA ALA A 126 -13.50 -19.40 -7.17
C ALA A 126 -14.50 -19.42 -6.01
N GLY A 127 -15.38 -18.43 -5.96
CA GLY A 127 -16.31 -18.27 -4.85
C GLY A 127 -17.03 -16.94 -4.83
N SER A 128 -17.83 -16.73 -3.78
CA SER A 128 -18.48 -15.46 -3.48
C SER A 128 -17.81 -14.85 -2.25
N TYR A 129 -17.46 -13.58 -2.35
CA TYR A 129 -16.68 -12.86 -1.36
C TYR A 129 -17.25 -11.46 -1.15
N GLU A 130 -16.76 -10.80 -0.10
CA GLU A 130 -17.08 -9.42 0.20
C GLU A 130 -15.80 -8.63 0.47
N ALA A 131 -15.82 -7.33 0.16
CA ALA A 131 -14.69 -6.42 0.36
C ALA A 131 -15.15 -5.02 0.77
N LYS A 132 -14.20 -4.25 1.31
CA LYS A 132 -14.27 -2.78 1.47
C LYS A 132 -12.91 -2.19 1.12
N VAL A 133 -12.85 -0.89 0.91
CA VAL A 133 -11.57 -0.15 0.91
C VAL A 133 -11.38 0.46 2.29
N ALA A 134 -10.21 0.26 2.91
CA ALA A 134 -9.85 0.87 4.19
C ALA A 134 -8.60 1.73 4.02
N LEU A 135 -8.56 2.90 4.67
CA LEU A 135 -7.44 3.82 4.57
C LEU A 135 -6.58 3.80 5.83
N ASN A 136 -5.29 3.97 5.64
CA ASN A 136 -4.27 4.15 6.68
C ASN A 136 -4.26 3.01 7.71
N GLU A 137 -4.37 1.77 7.21
CA GLU A 137 -4.19 0.54 7.99
C GLU A 137 -5.20 0.41 9.15
N SER A 138 -6.33 1.11 9.07
CA SER A 138 -7.38 1.09 10.10
C SER A 138 -8.78 1.13 9.49
N TRP A 139 -9.78 0.90 10.33
CA TRP A 139 -11.19 1.02 9.95
C TRP A 139 -11.76 2.44 10.11
N ASP A 140 -10.95 3.42 10.51
CA ASP A 140 -11.44 4.79 10.82
C ASP A 140 -12.05 5.46 9.59
N VAL A 141 -11.41 5.30 8.43
CA VAL A 141 -11.94 5.74 7.13
C VAL A 141 -11.98 4.53 6.21
N ASN A 142 -13.18 4.16 5.79
CA ASN A 142 -13.40 3.03 4.92
C ASN A 142 -14.62 3.26 4.01
N PHE A 143 -14.62 2.63 2.85
CA PHE A 143 -15.65 2.79 1.82
C PHE A 143 -16.21 1.43 1.43
N GLY A 144 -17.53 1.38 1.35
CA GLY A 144 -18.29 0.19 1.03
C GLY A 144 -19.00 0.29 -0.32
N GLN A 145 -20.09 -0.46 -0.46
CA GLN A 145 -20.94 -0.49 -1.65
C GLN A 145 -21.31 0.92 -2.12
N GLY A 146 -21.04 1.18 -3.40
CA GLY A 146 -21.29 2.47 -4.04
C GLY A 146 -20.31 3.58 -3.64
N GLY A 147 -19.16 3.25 -3.05
CA GLY A 147 -18.18 4.25 -2.61
C GLY A 147 -18.61 5.02 -1.35
N VAL A 148 -19.61 4.51 -0.62
CA VAL A 148 -20.13 5.23 0.56
C VAL A 148 -19.20 5.01 1.74
N GLN A 149 -18.73 6.10 2.36
CA GLN A 149 -17.94 6.02 3.59
C GLN A 149 -18.74 5.33 4.70
N GLY A 150 -18.17 4.30 5.32
CA GLY A 150 -18.86 3.46 6.30
C GLY A 150 -20.01 2.62 5.72
N GLY A 151 -20.14 2.54 4.39
CA GLY A 151 -21.20 1.82 3.70
C GLY A 151 -21.16 0.29 3.90
N ALA A 152 -22.16 -0.40 3.35
CA ALA A 152 -22.25 -1.86 3.36
C ALA A 152 -21.05 -2.52 2.64
N ASN A 153 -20.81 -3.82 2.85
CA ASN A 153 -19.75 -4.53 2.14
C ASN A 153 -20.03 -4.59 0.63
N ILE A 154 -18.98 -4.63 -0.19
CA ILE A 154 -19.05 -4.80 -1.64
C ILE A 154 -19.03 -6.30 -1.97
N PRO A 155 -20.14 -6.91 -2.41
CA PRO A 155 -20.12 -8.31 -2.82
C PRO A 155 -19.45 -8.48 -4.19
N PHE A 156 -18.67 -9.53 -4.36
CA PHE A 156 -18.11 -9.93 -5.66
C PHE A 156 -18.01 -11.45 -5.79
N THR A 157 -17.84 -11.93 -7.02
CA THR A 157 -17.68 -13.36 -7.31
C THR A 157 -16.47 -13.58 -8.18
N VAL A 158 -15.70 -14.63 -7.88
CA VAL A 158 -14.50 -15.01 -8.62
C VAL A 158 -14.80 -16.27 -9.43
N PRO A 159 -14.66 -16.25 -10.77
CA PRO A 159 -14.74 -17.46 -11.57
C PRO A 159 -13.50 -18.33 -11.38
N ALA A 160 -13.57 -19.61 -11.77
CA ALA A 160 -12.40 -20.51 -11.74
C ALA A 160 -11.24 -19.96 -12.58
N GLY A 161 -10.09 -19.74 -11.96
CA GLY A 161 -8.91 -19.14 -12.58
C GLY A 161 -9.07 -17.65 -12.93
N GLY A 162 -10.04 -16.97 -12.33
CA GLY A 162 -10.27 -15.54 -12.53
C GLY A 162 -9.23 -14.67 -11.84
N THR A 163 -8.86 -13.56 -12.49
CA THR A 163 -8.14 -12.47 -11.86
C THR A 163 -9.14 -11.43 -11.37
N VAL A 164 -8.94 -10.94 -10.15
CA VAL A 164 -9.74 -9.85 -9.58
C VAL A 164 -8.88 -8.60 -9.56
N GLU A 165 -9.43 -7.49 -10.07
CA GLU A 165 -8.86 -6.17 -9.96
C GLU A 165 -9.76 -5.31 -9.07
N PHE A 166 -9.14 -4.65 -8.10
CA PHE A 166 -9.76 -3.64 -7.26
C PHE A 166 -9.17 -2.28 -7.61
N SER A 167 -10.02 -1.26 -7.64
CA SER A 167 -9.65 0.13 -7.90
C SER A 167 -10.30 1.07 -6.89
N PHE A 168 -9.54 2.06 -6.43
CA PHE A 168 -10.02 3.13 -5.56
C PHE A 168 -9.60 4.49 -6.13
N ASP A 169 -10.57 5.33 -6.48
CA ASP A 169 -10.34 6.70 -6.92
C ASP A 169 -10.49 7.66 -5.74
N SER A 170 -9.39 8.30 -5.37
CA SER A 170 -9.30 9.23 -4.24
C SER A 170 -9.89 10.62 -4.52
N ALA A 171 -10.22 10.95 -5.77
CA ALA A 171 -10.89 12.20 -6.12
C ALA A 171 -12.41 12.13 -5.88
N THR A 172 -12.99 10.93 -5.95
CA THR A 172 -14.44 10.72 -5.85
C THR A 172 -14.91 10.07 -4.55
N ASN A 173 -13.97 9.67 -3.67
CA ASN A 173 -14.23 9.05 -2.36
C ASN A 173 -13.32 9.66 -1.29
#